data_AF-A0A0G0T2P5-F1
#
_entry.id   AF-A0A0G0T2P5-F1
#
_cell.length_a   1.000
_cell.length_b   1.000
_cell.length_c   1.000
_cell.angle_alpha   90.00
_cell.angle_beta   90.00
_cell.angle_gamma   90.00
#
_symmetry.space_group_name_H-M   'P 1'
#
loop_
_entity.id
_entity.type
_entity.pdbx_description
1 polymer ?
#
loop_
_entity_poly.entity_id
_entity_poly.type
_entity_poly.pdbx_seq_one_letter_code
_entity_poly.pdbx_strand_id
1 'polypeptide(L)' 'MKTKDFGQLRNKDVASLKKLSIERKLDAVKAKMATLASREKNTKLALNIRREIAKILTLIKEKEIIEQLNKKGESKGL' A
#
# COMPACT_ATOMS: atom_id res chain seq x y z
N MET A 1 0.91 -5.60 9.57
CA MET A 1 2.05 -5.99 8.71
C MET A 1 3.30 -5.92 9.55
N LYS A 2 4.08 -7.00 9.57
CA LYS A 2 5.36 -7.03 10.29
C LYS A 2 6.40 -6.27 9.46
N THR A 3 7.47 -5.82 10.11
CA THR A 3 8.56 -5.06 9.46
C THR A 3 9.22 -5.85 8.33
N LYS A 4 9.40 -7.16 8.48
CA LYS A 4 9.96 -8.05 7.45
C LYS A 4 9.11 -8.08 6.18
N ASP A 5 7.79 -8.18 6.33
CA ASP A 5 6.84 -8.19 5.22
C ASP A 5 6.89 -6.86 4.44
N PHE A 6 7.08 -5.73 5.13
CA PHE A 6 7.19 -4.42 4.49
C PHE A 6 8.49 -4.27 3.68
N GLY A 7 9.60 -4.84 4.15
CA GLY A 7 10.87 -4.85 3.43
C GLY A 7 10.74 -5.51 2.04
N GLN A 8 9.99 -6.60 1.95
CA GLN A 8 9.74 -7.30 0.68
C GLN A 8 8.94 -6.46 -0.33
N LEU A 9 8.09 -5.53 0.14
CA LEU A 9 7.32 -4.66 -0.74
C LEU A 9 8.20 -3.63 -1.48
N ARG A 10 9.35 -3.26 -0.93
CA ARG A 10 10.27 -2.32 -1.59
C ARG A 10 10.84 -2.88 -2.89
N ASN A 11 10.99 -4.20 -2.99
CA ASN A 11 11.53 -4.87 -4.18
C ASN A 11 10.49 -5.04 -5.30
N LYS A 12 9.19 -4.87 -5.00
CA LYS A 12 8.13 -4.98 -5.99
C LYS A 12 8.07 -3.74 -6.88
N ASP A 13 7.68 -3.93 -8.13
CA ASP A 13 7.40 -2.86 -9.08
C ASP A 13 6.15 -2.06 -8.69
N VAL A 14 6.05 -0.83 -9.21
CA VAL A 14 4.93 0.09 -8.89
C VAL A 14 3.59 -0.50 -9.36
N ALA A 15 3.54 -1.21 -10.49
CA ALA A 15 2.31 -1.79 -11.01
C ALA A 15 1.81 -2.92 -10.09
N SER A 16 2.70 -3.80 -9.62
CA SER A 16 2.35 -4.82 -8.62
C SER A 16 1.94 -4.21 -7.28
N LEU A 17 2.58 -3.13 -6.83
CA LEU A 17 2.17 -2.43 -5.61
C LEU A 17 0.77 -1.81 -5.76
N LYS A 18 0.43 -1.27 -6.95
CA LYS A 18 -0.91 -0.77 -7.25
C LYS A 18 -1.95 -1.89 -7.20
N LYS A 19 -1.69 -3.05 -7.83
CA LYS A 19 -2.57 -4.23 -7.74
C LYS A 19 -2.79 -4.68 -6.29
N LEU A 20 -1.71 -4.81 -5.53
CA LEU A 20 -1.77 -5.19 -4.11
C LEU A 20 -2.58 -4.19 -3.29
N SER A 21 -2.47 -2.89 -3.58
CA SER A 21 -3.24 -1.86 -2.88
C SER A 21 -4.76 -2.01 -3.13
N ILE A 22 -5.17 -2.46 -4.32
CA ILE A 22 -6.57 -2.68 -4.68
C ILE A 22 -7.11 -3.91 -3.97
N GLU A 23 -6.36 -5.01 -3.99
CA GLU A 23 -6.72 -6.25 -3.28
C GLU A 23 -6.91 -5.96 -1.78
N ARG A 24 -5.97 -5.25 -1.16
CA ARG A 24 -6.06 -4.88 0.26
C ARG A 24 -7.23 -3.95 0.56
N LYS A 25 -7.61 -3.06 -0.37
CA LYS A 25 -8.83 -2.24 -0.22
C LYS A 25 -10.08 -3.11 -0.19
N LEU A 26 -10.17 -4.12 -1.04
CA LEU A 26 -11.28 -5.08 -1.01
C LEU A 26 -11.32 -5.84 0.31
N ASP A 27 -10.16 -6.28 0.82
CA ASP A 27 -10.07 -6.94 2.13
C ASP A 27 -10.53 -6.02 3.26
N ALA A 28 -10.19 -4.73 3.22
CA ALA A 28 -10.64 -3.76 4.22
C ALA A 28 -12.16 -3.60 4.21
N VAL A 29 -12.79 -3.58 3.02
CA VAL A 29 -14.24 -3.53 2.88
C VAL A 29 -14.88 -4.80 3.44
N LYS A 30 -14.38 -5.98 3.05
CA LYS A 30 -14.86 -7.27 3.57
C LYS A 30 -14.75 -7.35 5.09
N ALA A 31 -13.61 -6.96 5.65
CA ALA A 31 -13.40 -6.93 7.10
C ALA A 31 -14.38 -5.98 7.79
N LYS A 32 -14.60 -4.78 7.25
CA LYS A 32 -15.57 -3.83 7.79
C LYS A 32 -16.99 -4.41 7.76
N MET A 33 -17.41 -5.00 6.65
CA MET A 33 -18.74 -5.62 6.54
C MET A 33 -18.90 -6.80 7.49
N ALA A 34 -17.87 -7.64 7.66
CA ALA A 34 -17.89 -8.74 8.60
C ALA A 34 -17.99 -8.27 10.06
N THR A 35 -17.29 -7.19 10.42
CA THR A 35 -17.41 -6.57 11.75
C THR A 35 -18.82 -6.01 11.98
N LEU A 36 -19.41 -5.32 11.00
CA LEU A 36 -20.78 -4.78 11.09
C LEU A 36 -21.83 -5.89 11.21
N ALA A 37 -21.61 -7.02 10.54
CA ALA A 37 -22.47 -8.20 10.64
C ALA A 37 -22.20 -9.06 11.89
N SER A 38 -21.35 -8.61 12.81
CA SER A 38 -20.92 -9.35 14.01
C SER A 38 -20.28 -10.73 13.71
N ARG A 39 -19.83 -10.96 12.48
CA ARG A 39 -19.14 -12.19 12.05
C ARG A 39 -17.63 -12.16 12.32
N GLU A 40 -17.08 -10.98 12.55
CA GLU A 40 -15.68 -10.77 12.90
C GLU A 40 -15.57 -10.26 14.33
N LYS A 41 -14.85 -10.98 15.19
CA LYS A 41 -14.62 -10.60 16.60
C LYS A 41 -13.51 -9.55 16.73
N ASN A 42 -12.56 -9.52 15.79
CA ASN A 42 -11.48 -8.56 15.76
C ASN A 42 -11.93 -7.22 15.17
N THR A 43 -12.45 -6.34 16.02
CA THR A 43 -12.91 -4.99 15.65
C THR A 43 -11.80 -4.10 15.07
N LYS A 44 -10.53 -4.42 15.31
CA LYS A 44 -9.37 -3.67 14.81
C LYS A 44 -8.86 -4.16 13.45
N LEU A 45 -9.40 -5.26 12.92
CA LEU A 45 -8.91 -5.85 11.67
C LEU A 45 -8.96 -4.86 10.50
N ALA A 46 -10.11 -4.23 10.27
CA ALA A 46 -10.26 -3.24 9.20
C ALA A 46 -9.34 -2.01 9.38
N LEU A 47 -9.10 -1.58 10.63
CA LEU A 47 -8.15 -0.50 10.92
C LEU A 47 -6.71 -0.90 10.57
N ASN A 48 -6.31 -2.13 10.92
CA ASN A 48 -4.98 -2.63 10.63
C ASN A 48 -4.75 -2.73 9.12
N ILE A 49 -5.70 -3.27 8.36
CA ILE A 49 -5.62 -3.35 6.90
C ILE A 49 -5.51 -1.94 6.29
N ARG A 50 -6.27 -0.95 6.78
CA ARG A 50 -6.14 0.44 6.32
C ARG A 50 -4.75 1.04 6.54
N ARG A 51 -4.12 0.75 7.68
CA ARG A 51 -2.74 1.18 7.95
C ARG A 51 -1.74 0.52 6.99
N GLU A 52 -1.96 -0.72 6.61
CA GLU A 52 -1.14 -1.41 5.62
C GLU A 52 -1.29 -0.79 4.23
N ILE A 53 -2.52 -0.50 3.80
CA ILE A 53 -2.80 0.22 2.55
C ILE A 53 -2.06 1.56 2.52
N ALA A 54 -2.12 2.33 3.60
CA ALA A 54 -1.43 3.63 3.68
C ALA A 54 0.07 3.47 3.43
N LYS A 55 0.72 2.48 4.06
CA LYS A 55 2.15 2.20 3.84
C LYS A 55 2.47 1.82 2.39
N ILE A 56 1.62 1.02 1.75
CA ILE A 56 1.78 0.64 0.34
C ILE A 56 1.68 1.88 -0.56
N LEU A 57 0.70 2.75 -0.31
CA LEU A 57 0.50 3.98 -1.06
C LEU A 57 1.67 4.95 -0.88
N THR A 58 2.22 5.06 0.33
CA THR A 58 3.43 5.85 0.59
C THR A 58 4.61 5.32 -0.23
N LEU A 59 4.86 4.00 -0.23
CA LEU A 59 5.92 3.40 -1.05
C LEU A 59 5.75 3.67 -2.55
N ILE A 60 4.52 3.57 -3.06
CA ILE A 60 4.21 3.92 -4.46
C ILE A 60 4.60 5.36 -4.72
N LYS A 61 4.21 6.28 -3.83
CA LYS A 61 4.47 7.71 -4.01
C LYS A 61 5.95 8.06 -3.92
N GLU A 62 6.68 7.45 -2.99
CA GLU A 62 8.13 7.59 -2.87
C GLU A 62 8.83 7.18 -4.18
N LYS A 63 8.44 6.04 -4.76
CA LYS A 63 8.98 5.56 -6.04
C LYS A 63 8.67 6.51 -7.20
N GLU A 64 7.42 6.98 -7.29
CA GLU A 64 7.02 7.95 -8.32
C GLU A 64 7.78 9.28 -8.21
N ILE A 65 8.07 9.75 -6.99
CA ILE A 65 8.86 10.96 -6.76
C ILE A 65 10.31 10.75 -7.22
N ILE A 66 10.94 9.62 -6.88
CA ILE A 66 12.31 9.30 -7.32
C ILE A 66 12.39 9.29 -8.85
N GLU A 67 11.42 8.66 -9.51
CA GLU A 67 11.35 8.62 -10.97
C GLU A 67 11.24 10.03 -11.58
N GLN A 68 10.42 10.90 -10.98
CA GLN A 68 10.28 12.30 -11.41
C GLN A 68 11.55 13.12 -11.21
N LEU A 69 12.27 12.89 -10.11
CA LEU A 69 13.54 13.56 -9.83
C LEU A 69 14.62 13.16 -10.83
N ASN A 70 14.71 11.87 -11.16
CA ASN A 70 15.64 11.37 -12.18
C ASN A 70 15.38 12.01 -13.55
N LYS A 71 14.11 12.05 -13.99
CA LYS A 71 13.71 12.70 -15.26
C LYS A 71 14.04 14.19 -15.28
N LYS A 72 13.90 14.89 -14.15
CA LYS A 72 14.25 16.32 -14.03
C LYS A 72 15.76 16.57 -14.02
N GLY A 73 16.55 15.67 -13.45
CA GLY A 73 18.02 15.76 -13.45
C GLY A 73 18.60 15.64 -14.86
N GLU A 74 18.06 14.73 -15.68
CA GLU A 74 18.46 14.54 -17.07
C GLU A 74 18.14 15.77 -17.96
N SER A 75 17.05 16.48 -17.67
CA SER A 75 16.64 17.68 -18.44
C SER A 75 17.44 18.97 -18.16
N LYS A 76 18.30 18.99 -17.14
CA LYS A 76 19.14 20.16 -16.80
C LYS A 76 20.62 19.98 -17.18
N GLY A 77 20.96 18.87 -17.84
CA GLY A 77 22.32 18.50 -18.22
C GLY A 77 22.67 18.70 -19.71
N LEU A 78 21.95 19.55 -20.43
CA LEU A 78 22.23 19.94 -21.82
C LEU A 78 22.39 21.45 -21.93
#